data_AF-A0A1J0LVQ3-F1
#
_entry.id   AF-A0A1J0LVQ3-F1
#
_cell.length_a   1.000
_cell.length_b   1.000
_cell.length_c   1.000
_cell.angle_alpha   90.00
_cell.angle_beta   90.00
_cell.angle_gamma   90.00
#
_symmetry.space_group_name_H-M   'P 1'
#
loop_
_entity.id
_entity.type
_entity.pdbx_description
1 polymer ?
#
loop_
_entity_poly.entity_id
_entity_poly.type
_entity_poly.pdbx_seq_one_letter_code
_entity_poly.pdbx_strand_id
1 'polypeptide(L)'
;MIKNLFALTPEERAAYLRQMAELMGVLSDWELLASVREQVEPYFPVVAGRIAERLRHHPLTQQIQDVTQALTAIAQVYFARPTLDAEYLERRARAGRAYLEAGFSTGTLVAGIYGLWVDEWTRVFSELFHEDPGLLARLNRALALVSLYNLAIVAQQYTYESELQARELEERLLAKFLKATGISRELYEQMAKTAGEE
;
A
#
# COMPACT_ATOMS: atom_id res chain seq x y z
N MET A 1 -7.71 16.09 7.62
CA MET A 1 -6.64 16.35 6.64
C MET A 1 -5.67 15.17 6.68
N ILE A 2 -5.51 14.44 5.57
CA ILE A 2 -4.60 13.30 5.50
C ILE A 2 -3.17 13.84 5.47
N LYS A 3 -2.33 13.42 6.42
CA LYS A 3 -0.94 13.90 6.52
C LYS A 3 -0.08 13.24 5.43
N ASN A 4 0.64 14.06 4.67
CA ASN A 4 1.74 13.61 3.81
C ASN A 4 2.84 13.00 4.69
N LEU A 5 3.16 11.73 4.51
CA LEU A 5 4.19 11.06 5.31
C LEU A 5 5.58 11.60 5.02
N PHE A 6 5.81 12.18 3.84
CA PHE A 6 7.07 12.83 3.50
C PHE A 6 7.28 14.17 4.20
N ALA A 7 6.23 14.80 4.75
CA ALA A 7 6.35 16.10 5.43
C ALA A 7 6.90 15.99 6.86
N LEU A 8 7.01 14.76 7.41
CA LEU A 8 7.57 14.49 8.73
C LEU A 8 9.11 14.56 8.72
N THR A 9 9.72 15.02 9.81
CA THR A 9 11.18 14.91 10.00
C THR A 9 11.60 13.44 10.16
N PRO A 10 12.88 13.07 9.92
CA PRO A 10 13.34 11.69 10.10
C PRO A 10 12.99 11.09 11.47
N GLU A 11 13.10 11.86 12.55
CA GLU A 11 12.76 11.44 13.92
C GLU A 11 11.26 11.19 14.07
N GLU A 12 10.43 12.09 13.54
CA GLU A 12 8.96 11.96 13.56
C GLU A 12 8.51 10.73 12.76
N ARG A 13 9.19 10.41 11.66
CA ARG A 13 8.91 9.22 10.85
C ARG A 13 9.19 7.93 11.62
N ALA A 14 10.34 7.83 12.28
CA ALA A 14 10.68 6.68 13.10
C ALA A 14 9.73 6.55 14.30
N ALA A 15 9.40 7.67 14.97
CA ALA A 15 8.43 7.69 16.05
C ALA A 15 7.04 7.25 15.60
N TYR A 16 6.58 7.71 14.44
CA TYR A 16 5.32 7.32 13.83
C TYR A 16 5.25 5.81 13.57
N LEU A 17 6.28 5.24 12.95
CA LEU A 17 6.37 3.80 12.71
C LEU A 17 6.27 2.99 14.02
N ARG A 18 6.99 3.42 15.06
CA ARG A 18 6.96 2.75 16.38
C ARG A 18 5.59 2.81 17.03
N GLN A 19 4.95 3.98 17.05
CA GLN A 19 3.60 4.14 17.61
C GLN A 19 2.57 3.29 16.87
N MET A 20 2.66 3.22 15.53
CA MET A 20 1.79 2.35 14.73
C MET A 20 2.05 0.87 15.01
N ALA A 21 3.32 0.46 15.13
CA ALA A 21 3.68 -0.91 15.43
C ALA A 21 3.23 -1.33 16.84
N GLU A 22 3.32 -0.42 17.81
CA GLU A 22 2.82 -0.59 19.18
C GLU A 22 1.30 -0.71 19.21
N LEU A 23 0.57 0.19 18.54
CA LEU A 23 -0.88 0.15 18.42
C LEU A 23 -1.38 -1.20 17.88
N MET A 24 -0.66 -1.75 16.90
CA MET A 24 -1.03 -3.02 16.26
C MET A 24 -0.45 -4.25 16.97
N GLY A 25 0.46 -4.09 17.92
CA GLY A 25 1.18 -5.19 18.58
C GLY A 25 1.96 -6.08 17.59
N VAL A 26 2.49 -5.51 16.51
CA VAL A 26 2.96 -6.28 15.33
C VAL A 26 4.42 -6.74 15.41
N LEU A 27 5.22 -6.22 16.34
CA LEU A 27 6.66 -6.46 16.38
C LEU A 27 7.02 -7.95 16.55
N SER A 28 6.39 -8.63 17.51
CA SER A 28 6.64 -10.06 17.76
C SER A 28 6.20 -10.94 16.59
N ASP A 29 5.14 -10.53 15.89
CA ASP A 29 4.65 -11.23 14.70
C ASP A 29 5.64 -11.07 13.53
N TRP A 30 6.20 -9.88 13.35
CA TRP A 30 7.22 -9.65 12.34
C TRP A 30 8.52 -10.41 12.64
N GLU A 31 8.95 -10.44 13.90
CA GLU A 31 10.09 -11.27 14.32
C GLU A 31 9.85 -12.76 14.06
N LEU A 32 8.62 -13.24 14.27
CA LEU A 32 8.24 -14.61 13.93
C LEU A 32 8.38 -14.88 12.42
N LEU A 33 7.91 -13.97 11.55
CA LEU A 33 8.12 -14.11 10.11
C LEU A 33 9.61 -14.11 9.76
N ALA A 34 10.40 -13.21 10.35
CA ALA A 34 11.83 -13.15 10.12
C ALA A 34 12.56 -14.46 10.52
N SER A 35 12.03 -15.17 11.52
CA SER A 35 12.64 -16.43 11.99
C SER A 35 12.53 -17.59 10.99
N VAL A 36 11.58 -17.52 10.04
CA VAL A 36 11.38 -18.56 9.01
C VAL A 36 11.93 -18.17 7.64
N ARG A 37 12.72 -17.08 7.56
CA ARG A 37 13.21 -16.52 6.30
C ARG A 37 13.92 -17.55 5.41
N GLU A 38 14.87 -18.30 5.97
CA GLU A 38 15.70 -19.23 5.21
C GLU A 38 14.86 -20.31 4.52
N GLN A 39 13.78 -20.74 5.15
CA GLN A 39 12.84 -21.73 4.62
C GLN A 39 11.98 -21.16 3.49
N VAL A 40 11.64 -19.87 3.55
CA VAL A 40 10.69 -19.25 2.63
C VAL A 40 11.32 -18.45 1.49
N GLU A 41 12.58 -18.05 1.61
CA GLU A 41 13.29 -17.24 0.62
C GLU A 41 13.26 -17.82 -0.81
N PRO A 42 13.38 -19.15 -1.03
CA PRO A 42 13.21 -19.74 -2.35
C PRO A 42 11.85 -19.46 -3.01
N TYR A 43 10.82 -19.19 -2.21
CA TYR A 43 9.45 -18.94 -2.68
C TYR A 43 9.18 -17.47 -3.02
N PHE A 44 10.10 -16.54 -2.73
CA PHE A 44 9.91 -15.11 -3.03
C PHE A 44 9.56 -14.83 -4.50
N PRO A 45 10.35 -15.27 -5.49
CA PRO A 45 10.02 -15.06 -6.90
C PRO A 45 8.78 -15.87 -7.33
N VAL A 46 8.52 -17.02 -6.70
CA VAL A 46 7.38 -17.88 -7.02
C VAL A 46 6.06 -17.21 -6.63
N VAL A 47 5.97 -16.70 -5.40
CA VAL A 47 4.80 -15.97 -4.91
C VAL A 47 4.58 -14.70 -5.74
N ALA A 48 5.64 -13.93 -6.01
CA ALA A 48 5.56 -12.74 -6.85
C ALA A 48 5.00 -13.04 -8.24
N GLY A 49 5.49 -14.11 -8.89
CA GLY A 49 5.01 -14.55 -10.20
C GLY A 49 3.55 -14.99 -10.19
N ARG A 50 3.11 -15.73 -9.16
CA ARG A 50 1.69 -16.15 -9.02
C ARG A 50 0.75 -14.95 -8.86
N ILE A 51 1.14 -13.96 -8.06
CA ILE A 51 0.36 -12.72 -7.89
C ILE A 51 0.30 -11.93 -9.20
N ALA A 52 1.45 -11.69 -9.83
CA ALA A 52 1.52 -10.97 -11.11
C ALA A 52 0.66 -11.65 -12.18
N GLU A 53 0.69 -12.99 -12.24
CA GLU A 53 -0.13 -13.75 -13.17
C GLU A 53 -1.62 -13.55 -12.94
N ARG A 54 -2.08 -13.59 -11.69
CA ARG A 54 -3.49 -13.34 -11.34
C ARG A 54 -3.91 -11.92 -11.70
N LEU A 55 -3.03 -10.94 -11.50
CA LEU A 55 -3.29 -9.55 -11.87
C LEU A 55 -3.42 -9.37 -13.39
N ARG A 56 -2.56 -10.03 -14.19
CA ARG A 56 -2.62 -9.97 -15.65
C ARG A 56 -3.91 -10.51 -16.24
N HIS A 57 -4.49 -11.54 -15.61
CA HIS A 57 -5.70 -12.20 -16.10
C HIS A 57 -7.01 -11.55 -15.63
N HIS A 58 -6.95 -10.61 -14.69
CA HIS A 58 -8.15 -10.01 -14.11
C HIS A 58 -8.52 -8.68 -14.80
N PRO A 59 -9.78 -8.47 -15.25
CA PRO A 59 -10.18 -7.29 -16.02
C PRO A 59 -9.87 -5.94 -15.35
N LEU A 60 -9.94 -5.89 -14.01
CA LEU A 60 -9.65 -4.66 -13.24
C LEU A 60 -8.15 -4.32 -13.13
N THR A 61 -7.26 -5.24 -13.49
CA THR A 61 -5.81 -5.11 -13.25
C THR A 61 -4.95 -5.49 -14.46
N GLN A 62 -5.55 -5.96 -15.56
CA GLN A 62 -4.82 -6.38 -16.77
C GLN A 62 -3.99 -5.28 -17.45
N GLN A 63 -4.27 -4.00 -17.18
CA GLN A 63 -3.51 -2.87 -17.72
C GLN A 63 -2.38 -2.38 -16.78
N ILE A 64 -2.26 -2.99 -15.61
CA ILE A 64 -1.26 -2.61 -14.61
C ILE A 64 0.12 -3.11 -15.06
N GLN A 65 1.14 -2.31 -14.77
CA GLN A 65 2.55 -2.66 -15.04
C GLN A 65 2.98 -3.94 -14.28
N ASP A 66 4.02 -4.61 -14.77
CA ASP A 66 4.55 -5.80 -14.09
C ASP A 66 5.08 -5.45 -12.69
N VAL A 67 4.56 -6.15 -11.68
CA VAL A 67 4.89 -5.95 -10.26
C VAL A 67 5.84 -7.02 -9.70
N THR A 68 6.27 -8.00 -10.52
CA THR A 68 7.02 -9.17 -10.05
C THR A 68 8.29 -8.80 -9.28
N GLN A 69 9.10 -7.87 -9.81
CA GLN A 69 10.32 -7.42 -9.14
C GLN A 69 10.04 -6.72 -7.81
N ALA A 70 9.02 -5.85 -7.78
CA ALA A 70 8.62 -5.13 -6.58
C ALA A 70 8.09 -6.09 -5.49
N LEU A 71 7.30 -7.09 -5.87
CA LEU A 71 6.79 -8.12 -4.97
C LEU A 71 7.91 -9.05 -4.46
N THR A 72 8.91 -9.34 -5.28
CA THR A 72 10.08 -10.13 -4.85
C THR A 72 10.91 -9.34 -3.85
N ALA A 73 11.16 -8.05 -4.11
CA ALA A 73 11.89 -7.17 -3.21
C ALA A 73 11.15 -6.96 -1.89
N ILE A 74 9.81 -6.85 -1.91
CA ILE A 74 9.06 -6.64 -0.66
C ILE A 74 9.00 -7.88 0.21
N ALA A 75 9.10 -9.08 -0.36
CA ALA A 75 9.21 -10.31 0.43
C ALA A 75 10.41 -10.24 1.40
N GLN A 76 11.55 -9.70 0.93
CA GLN A 76 12.74 -9.52 1.76
C GLN A 76 12.48 -8.65 2.99
N VAL A 77 11.53 -7.72 2.91
CA VAL A 77 11.15 -6.83 4.02
C VAL A 77 10.23 -7.55 5.01
N TYR A 78 9.26 -8.33 4.51
CA TYR A 78 8.33 -9.09 5.37
C TYR A 78 9.04 -10.16 6.19
N PHE A 79 10.08 -10.76 5.64
CA PHE A 79 10.85 -11.83 6.28
C PHE A 79 12.22 -11.34 6.79
N ALA A 80 12.41 -10.04 6.96
CA ALA A 80 13.54 -9.48 7.70
C ALA A 80 13.09 -9.00 9.09
N ARG A 81 14.06 -8.82 10.00
CA ARG A 81 13.79 -8.14 11.27
C ARG A 81 13.22 -6.74 11.00
N PRO A 82 12.24 -6.27 11.78
CA PRO A 82 11.58 -4.99 11.54
C PRO A 82 12.56 -3.83 11.62
N THR A 83 12.70 -3.07 10.54
CA THR A 83 13.45 -1.81 10.51
C THR A 83 12.46 -0.65 10.61
N LEU A 84 12.26 -0.14 11.83
CA LEU A 84 11.37 0.99 12.11
C LEU A 84 12.12 2.32 12.06
N ASP A 85 12.70 2.63 10.90
CA ASP A 85 13.49 3.83 10.64
C ASP A 85 12.87 4.72 9.55
N ALA A 86 13.43 5.92 9.39
CA ALA A 86 12.95 6.89 8.41
C ALA A 86 13.03 6.36 6.96
N GLU A 87 14.07 5.59 6.63
CA GLU A 87 14.28 5.05 5.29
C GLU A 87 13.22 4.01 4.94
N TYR A 88 12.85 3.16 5.90
CA TYR A 88 11.74 2.23 5.75
C TYR A 88 10.43 2.97 5.44
N LEU A 89 10.09 4.02 6.20
CA LEU A 89 8.87 4.78 5.92
C LEU A 89 8.92 5.40 4.52
N GLU A 90 10.05 5.98 4.11
CA GLU A 90 10.21 6.55 2.76
C GLU A 90 9.98 5.51 1.67
N ARG A 91 10.58 4.31 1.79
CA ARG A 91 10.39 3.22 0.82
C ARG A 91 8.92 2.80 0.73
N ARG A 92 8.22 2.69 1.87
CA ARG A 92 6.79 2.35 1.90
C ARG A 92 5.92 3.48 1.35
N ALA A 93 6.21 4.73 1.65
CA ALA A 93 5.50 5.87 1.11
C ALA A 93 5.68 5.97 -0.43
N ARG A 94 6.90 5.75 -0.94
CA ARG A 94 7.16 5.67 -2.40
C ARG A 94 6.35 4.55 -3.05
N ALA A 95 6.19 3.41 -2.40
CA ALA A 95 5.34 2.33 -2.91
C ALA A 95 3.87 2.79 -3.07
N GLY A 96 3.33 3.59 -2.14
CA GLY A 96 1.98 4.17 -2.26
C GLY A 96 1.82 5.00 -3.54
N ARG A 97 2.78 5.88 -3.83
CA ARG A 97 2.80 6.65 -5.08
C ARG A 97 2.94 5.74 -6.32
N ALA A 98 3.84 4.75 -6.27
CA ALA A 98 4.06 3.84 -7.38
C ALA A 98 2.81 3.01 -7.73
N TYR A 99 2.02 2.57 -6.73
CA TYR A 99 0.75 1.87 -7.00
C TYR A 99 -0.27 2.79 -7.70
N LEU A 100 -0.36 4.05 -7.29
CA LEU A 100 -1.22 5.02 -7.95
C LEU A 100 -0.80 5.24 -9.41
N GLU A 101 0.50 5.44 -9.66
CA GLU A 101 1.07 5.61 -11.00
C GLU A 101 0.91 4.35 -11.87
N ALA A 102 0.92 3.16 -11.27
CA ALA A 102 0.66 1.90 -11.95
C ALA A 102 -0.83 1.63 -12.25
N GLY A 103 -1.73 2.56 -11.86
CA GLY A 103 -3.16 2.47 -12.16
C GLY A 103 -3.97 1.64 -11.17
N PHE A 104 -3.42 1.33 -9.99
CA PHE A 104 -4.23 0.72 -8.93
C PHE A 104 -5.26 1.74 -8.42
N SER A 105 -6.46 1.26 -8.16
CA SER A 105 -7.45 1.90 -7.28
C SER A 105 -7.23 1.42 -5.84
N THR A 106 -7.84 2.07 -4.85
CA THR A 106 -7.82 1.57 -3.46
C THR A 106 -8.34 0.14 -3.37
N GLY A 107 -9.41 -0.19 -4.10
CA GLY A 107 -9.98 -1.55 -4.12
C GLY A 107 -9.01 -2.59 -4.70
N THR A 108 -8.38 -2.28 -5.84
CA THR A 108 -7.42 -3.19 -6.46
C THR A 108 -6.09 -3.27 -5.72
N LEU A 109 -5.69 -2.21 -4.98
CA LEU A 109 -4.55 -2.25 -4.07
C LEU A 109 -4.82 -3.23 -2.91
N VAL A 110 -5.96 -3.08 -2.23
CA VAL A 110 -6.31 -3.93 -1.08
C VAL A 110 -6.49 -5.38 -1.50
N ALA A 111 -7.35 -5.63 -2.49
CA ALA A 111 -7.66 -7.00 -2.90
C ALA A 111 -6.56 -7.63 -3.76
N GLY A 112 -6.04 -6.89 -4.74
CA GLY A 112 -5.11 -7.38 -5.76
C GLY A 112 -3.67 -7.47 -5.31
N ILE A 113 -3.24 -6.66 -4.34
CA ILE A 113 -1.90 -6.78 -3.76
C ILE A 113 -1.96 -7.46 -2.40
N TYR A 114 -2.57 -6.83 -1.40
CA TYR A 114 -2.46 -7.33 -0.03
C TYR A 114 -3.31 -8.59 0.21
N GLY A 115 -4.49 -8.70 -0.41
CA GLY A 115 -5.30 -9.91 -0.37
C GLY A 115 -4.59 -11.09 -1.02
N LEU A 116 -4.08 -10.90 -2.24
CA LEU A 116 -3.33 -11.94 -2.94
C LEU A 116 -2.02 -12.31 -2.23
N TRP A 117 -1.36 -11.33 -1.62
CA TRP A 117 -0.15 -11.54 -0.82
C TRP A 117 -0.41 -12.50 0.34
N VAL A 118 -1.45 -12.23 1.13
CA VAL A 118 -1.80 -13.09 2.27
C VAL A 118 -2.20 -14.49 1.81
N ASP A 119 -3.01 -14.60 0.75
CA ASP A 119 -3.45 -15.89 0.19
C ASP A 119 -2.28 -16.74 -0.31
N GLU A 120 -1.41 -16.21 -1.16
CA GLU A 120 -0.31 -16.97 -1.73
C GLU A 120 0.73 -17.38 -0.68
N TRP A 121 1.02 -16.51 0.30
CA TRP A 121 1.92 -16.87 1.40
C TRP A 121 1.31 -17.88 2.38
N THR A 122 0.00 -17.82 2.63
CA THR A 122 -0.71 -18.83 3.43
C THR A 122 -0.60 -20.22 2.80
N ARG A 123 -0.64 -20.31 1.46
CA ARG A 123 -0.40 -21.58 0.75
C ARG A 123 1.03 -22.09 0.95
N VAL A 124 2.03 -21.21 0.79
CA VAL A 124 3.44 -21.58 1.04
C VAL A 124 3.65 -22.06 2.47
N PHE A 125 3.08 -21.39 3.46
CA PHE A 125 3.17 -21.84 4.85
C PHE A 125 2.48 -23.18 5.07
N SER A 126 1.33 -23.41 4.42
CA SER A 126 0.63 -24.70 4.50
C SER A 126 1.48 -25.83 3.90
N GLU A 127 2.18 -25.59 2.79
CA GLU A 127 3.10 -26.57 2.21
C GLU A 127 4.28 -26.88 3.16
N LEU A 128 4.92 -25.84 3.70
CA LEU A 128 6.15 -25.96 4.49
C LEU A 128 5.95 -26.41 5.94
N PHE A 129 4.83 -26.02 6.56
CA PHE A 129 4.62 -26.14 8.01
C PHE A 129 3.34 -26.94 8.36
N HIS A 130 2.81 -27.76 7.45
CA HIS A 130 1.59 -28.55 7.70
C HIS A 130 1.70 -29.50 8.91
N GLU A 131 2.91 -29.97 9.25
CA GLU A 131 3.14 -30.88 10.37
C GLU A 131 3.04 -30.19 11.74
N ASP A 132 3.11 -28.84 11.79
CA ASP A 132 2.90 -28.04 13.00
C ASP A 132 1.76 -27.03 12.80
N PRO A 133 0.49 -27.46 13.03
CA PRO A 133 -0.66 -26.58 12.89
C PRO A 133 -0.62 -25.34 13.79
N GLY A 134 0.08 -25.42 14.93
CA GLY A 134 0.24 -24.30 15.86
C GLY A 134 1.15 -23.22 15.28
N LEU A 135 2.29 -23.62 14.73
CA LEU A 135 3.18 -22.71 14.01
C LEU A 135 2.51 -22.12 12.77
N LEU A 136 1.83 -22.95 11.95
CA LEU A 136 1.11 -22.51 10.75
C LEU A 136 0.08 -21.41 11.08
N ALA A 137 -0.75 -21.62 12.11
CA ALA A 137 -1.73 -20.63 12.52
C ALA A 137 -1.09 -19.31 12.97
N ARG A 138 0.03 -19.38 13.70
CA ARG A 138 0.78 -18.20 14.14
C ARG A 138 1.42 -17.45 12.96
N LEU A 139 1.99 -18.17 12.00
CA LEU A 139 2.58 -17.57 10.78
C LEU A 139 1.52 -16.87 9.92
N ASN A 140 0.35 -17.51 9.71
CA ASN A 140 -0.75 -16.90 8.97
C ASN A 140 -1.27 -15.62 9.65
N ARG A 141 -1.42 -15.66 10.98
CA ARG A 141 -1.79 -14.47 11.77
C ARG A 141 -0.73 -13.37 11.64
N ALA A 142 0.55 -13.74 11.79
CA ALA A 142 1.65 -12.80 11.73
C ALA A 142 1.74 -12.11 10.37
N LEU A 143 1.61 -12.89 9.29
CA LEU A 143 1.55 -12.40 7.91
C LEU A 143 0.42 -11.39 7.73
N ALA A 144 -0.80 -11.71 8.18
CA ALA A 144 -1.94 -10.81 8.07
C ALA A 144 -1.71 -9.48 8.81
N LEU A 145 -1.16 -9.52 10.04
CA LEU A 145 -0.90 -8.31 10.83
C LEU A 145 0.21 -7.44 10.23
N VAL A 146 1.32 -8.06 9.82
CA VAL A 146 2.42 -7.34 9.15
C VAL A 146 1.94 -6.78 7.80
N SER A 147 1.07 -7.49 7.08
CA SER A 147 0.43 -6.99 5.86
C SER A 147 -0.47 -5.79 6.12
N LEU A 148 -1.31 -5.83 7.16
CA LEU A 148 -2.16 -4.71 7.53
C LEU A 148 -1.34 -3.48 7.96
N TYR A 149 -0.26 -3.68 8.72
CA TYR A 149 0.66 -2.61 9.10
C TYR A 149 1.27 -1.94 7.87
N ASN A 150 1.78 -2.74 6.93
CA ASN A 150 2.34 -2.24 5.69
C ASN A 150 1.29 -1.57 4.79
N LEU A 151 0.07 -2.10 4.75
CA LEU A 151 -1.05 -1.52 4.02
C LEU A 151 -1.43 -0.16 4.60
N ALA A 152 -1.53 -0.01 5.92
CA ALA A 152 -1.91 1.25 6.56
C ALA A 152 -0.97 2.40 6.15
N ILE A 153 0.34 2.13 6.16
CA ILE A 153 1.37 3.10 5.76
C ILE A 153 1.24 3.44 4.26
N VAL A 154 1.14 2.42 3.40
CA VAL A 154 1.03 2.61 1.95
C VAL A 154 -0.27 3.32 1.58
N ALA A 155 -1.39 2.92 2.17
CA ALA A 155 -2.71 3.48 1.90
C ALA A 155 -2.78 4.96 2.32
N GLN A 156 -2.13 5.35 3.41
CA GLN A 156 -2.07 6.75 3.80
C GLN A 156 -1.38 7.61 2.74
N GLN A 157 -0.20 7.20 2.25
CA GLN A 157 0.48 7.95 1.20
C GLN A 157 -0.30 7.90 -0.12
N TYR A 158 -0.80 6.72 -0.49
CA TYR A 158 -1.62 6.53 -1.69
C TYR A 158 -2.82 7.49 -1.69
N THR A 159 -3.54 7.60 -0.56
CA THR A 159 -4.72 8.46 -0.45
C THR A 159 -4.33 9.93 -0.55
N TYR A 160 -3.24 10.34 0.11
CA TYR A 160 -2.72 11.71 -0.02
C TYR A 160 -2.40 12.07 -1.49
N GLU A 161 -1.68 11.20 -2.20
CA GLU A 161 -1.34 11.43 -3.61
C GLU A 161 -2.58 11.44 -4.52
N SER A 162 -3.55 10.57 -4.24
CA SER A 162 -4.82 10.51 -4.97
C SER A 162 -5.64 11.79 -4.78
N GLU A 163 -5.71 12.34 -3.56
CA GLU A 163 -6.35 13.63 -3.29
C GLU A 163 -5.66 14.79 -4.00
N LEU A 164 -4.32 14.79 -4.06
CA LEU A 164 -3.58 15.80 -4.83
C LEU A 164 -3.91 15.73 -6.32
N GLN A 165 -3.86 14.55 -6.93
CA GLN A 165 -4.19 14.38 -8.35
C GLN A 165 -5.64 14.77 -8.67
N ALA A 166 -6.59 14.47 -7.77
CA ALA A 166 -7.98 14.87 -7.92
C ALA A 166 -8.14 16.39 -7.94
N ARG A 167 -7.49 17.11 -7.00
CA ARG A 167 -7.50 18.58 -6.95
C ARG A 167 -6.86 19.21 -8.19
N GLU A 168 -5.73 18.67 -8.64
CA GLU A 168 -5.07 19.15 -9.86
C GLU A 168 -5.91 18.93 -11.12
N LEU A 169 -6.66 17.82 -11.17
CA LEU A 169 -7.59 17.56 -12.26
C LEU A 169 -8.77 18.54 -12.21
N GLU A 170 -9.34 18.76 -11.03
CA GLU A 170 -10.42 19.71 -10.79
C GLU A 170 -10.04 21.12 -11.23
N GLU A 171 -8.88 21.64 -10.79
CA GLU A 171 -8.37 22.95 -11.19
C GLU A 171 -8.16 23.06 -12.72
N ARG A 172 -7.66 21.97 -13.35
CA ARG A 172 -7.49 21.94 -14.82
C ARG A 172 -8.83 21.95 -15.56
N LEU A 173 -9.84 21.22 -15.06
CA LEU A 173 -11.18 21.20 -15.64
C LEU A 173 -11.87 22.55 -15.46
N LEU A 174 -11.74 23.16 -14.28
CA LEU A 174 -12.24 24.50 -13.99
C LEU A 174 -11.62 25.53 -14.95
N ALA A 175 -10.29 25.53 -15.10
CA ALA A 175 -9.61 26.43 -16.04
C ALA A 175 -10.10 26.28 -17.49
N LYS A 176 -10.33 25.04 -17.94
CA LYS A 176 -10.92 24.77 -19.27
C LYS A 176 -12.35 25.30 -19.38
N PHE A 177 -13.18 25.09 -18.35
CA PHE A 177 -14.55 25.57 -18.30
C PHE A 177 -14.62 27.10 -18.34
N LEU A 178 -13.84 27.80 -17.51
CA LEU A 178 -13.78 29.27 -17.49
C LEU A 178 -13.34 29.83 -18.84
N LYS A 179 -12.33 29.21 -19.46
CA LYS A 179 -11.88 29.59 -20.81
C LYS A 179 -12.96 29.38 -21.88
N ALA A 180 -13.70 28.28 -21.81
CA ALA A 180 -14.75 27.95 -22.78
C ALA A 180 -16.00 28.83 -22.64
N THR A 181 -16.35 29.21 -21.41
CA THR A 181 -17.55 29.99 -21.09
C THR A 181 -17.30 31.50 -21.05
N GLY A 182 -16.04 31.94 -20.94
CA GLY A 182 -15.69 33.36 -20.78
C GLY A 182 -16.03 33.92 -19.39
N ILE A 183 -16.44 33.07 -18.45
CA ILE A 183 -16.77 33.45 -17.07
C ILE A 183 -15.48 33.65 -16.27
N SER A 184 -15.43 34.68 -15.41
CA SER A 184 -14.30 34.90 -14.52
C SER A 184 -14.33 33.91 -13.34
N ARG A 185 -13.15 33.59 -12.78
CA ARG A 185 -13.04 32.71 -11.62
C ARG A 185 -13.86 33.22 -10.43
N GLU A 186 -13.82 34.53 -10.18
CA GLU A 186 -14.59 35.18 -9.11
C GLU A 186 -16.10 35.00 -9.30
N LEU A 187 -16.61 35.12 -10.54
CA LEU A 187 -18.03 34.93 -10.83
C LEU A 187 -18.44 33.46 -10.66
N TYR A 188 -17.60 32.51 -11.09
CA TYR A 188 -17.84 31.08 -10.86
C TYR A 188 -17.87 30.73 -9.37
N GLU A 189 -16.92 31.23 -8.59
CA GLU A 189 -16.86 30.99 -7.13
C GLU A 189 -18.04 31.63 -6.40
N GLN A 190 -18.54 32.78 -6.86
CA GLN A 190 -19.78 33.38 -6.36
C GLN A 190 -20.99 32.50 -6.66
N MET A 191 -21.13 32.02 -7.91
CA MET A 191 -22.23 31.12 -8.30
C MET A 191 -22.21 29.80 -7.52
N ALA A 192 -21.03 29.22 -7.31
CA ALA A 192 -20.87 27.98 -6.56
C ALA A 192 -21.25 28.13 -5.08
N LYS A 193 -20.95 29.28 -4.47
CA LYS A 193 -21.38 29.60 -3.09
C LYS A 193 -22.90 29.71 -2.98
N THR A 194 -23.54 30.44 -3.90
CA THR A 194 -25.00 30.60 -3.89
C THR A 194 -25.75 29.29 -4.17
N ALA A 195 -25.17 28.39 -4.96
CA ALA A 195 -25.75 27.09 -5.27
C ALA A 195 -25.57 26.03 -4.15
N GLY A 196 -24.69 26.28 -3.17
CA GLY A 196 -24.44 25.39 -2.03
C GLY A 196 -25.09 25.82 -0.72
N GLU A 197 -25.90 26.90 -0.73
CA GLU A 197 -26.63 27.43 0.43
C GLU A 197 -28.11 26.97 0.49
N GLU A 198 -28.51 25.98 -0.31
CA GLU A 198 -29.79 25.23 -0.19
C GLU A 198 -29.61 23.91 0.57
#